data_AF-A0A957NW62-F1
#
_entry.id   AF-A0A957NW62-F1
#
_cell.length_a   1.000
_cell.length_b   1.000
_cell.length_c   1.000
_cell.angle_alpha   90.00
_cell.angle_beta   90.00
_cell.angle_gamma   90.00
#
_symmetry.space_group_name_H-M   'P 1'
#
loop_
_entity.id
_entity.type
_entity.pdbx_description
1 polymer ?
#
loop_
_entity_poly.entity_id
_entity_poly.type
_entity_poly.pdbx_seq_one_letter_code
_entity_poly.pdbx_strand_id
1 'polypeptide(L)'
;MTGISLYPVPNLPLIEPGDDLGSLIVEQLAAAGQAVQPGDIFVIAQKVVSKAEGRLVRLADVTPDARSQEIAQIVDKDPRHVQVVLDDSNEILRTRRGLLVVEQKSGWV
;
A
#
# COMPACT_ATOMS: atom_id res chain seq x y z
N MET A 1 -31.86 8.93 -13.92
CA MET A 1 -31.13 9.71 -12.89
C MET A 1 -29.70 9.86 -13.37
N THR A 2 -29.26 11.09 -13.64
CA THR A 2 -27.88 11.41 -14.01
C THR A 2 -27.23 12.10 -12.81
N GLY A 3 -26.54 11.34 -11.97
CA GLY A 3 -25.87 11.86 -10.78
C GLY A 3 -24.89 10.85 -10.22
N ILE A 4 -23.81 11.33 -9.63
CA ILE A 4 -22.82 10.53 -8.91
C ILE A 4 -22.97 10.86 -7.43
N SER A 5 -22.94 9.83 -6.58
CA SER A 5 -22.88 10.00 -5.13
C SER A 5 -21.67 9.24 -4.59
N LEU A 6 -21.03 9.80 -3.56
CA LEU A 6 -19.79 9.30 -2.97
C LEU A 6 -20.02 9.17 -1.47
N TYR A 7 -19.70 7.99 -0.93
CA TYR A 7 -19.90 7.70 0.48
C TYR A 7 -18.59 7.19 1.08
N PRO A 8 -18.14 7.71 2.23
CA PRO A 8 -17.09 7.07 3.00
C PRO A 8 -17.60 5.79 3.64
N VAL A 9 -16.70 4.85 3.95
CA VAL A 9 -17.00 3.71 4.82
C VAL A 9 -16.67 4.14 6.26
N PRO A 10 -17.68 4.40 7.12
CA PRO A 10 -17.43 4.83 8.48
C PRO A 10 -16.92 3.68 9.34
N ASN A 11 -16.26 3.99 10.46
CA ASN A 11 -15.95 3.04 11.53
C ASN A 11 -15.16 1.77 11.11
N LEU A 12 -14.41 1.83 10.02
CA LEU A 12 -13.50 0.74 9.64
C LEU A 12 -12.43 0.55 10.75
N PRO A 13 -12.20 -0.68 11.24
CA PRO A 13 -11.18 -0.91 12.26
C PRO A 13 -9.76 -0.71 11.71
N LEU A 14 -8.78 -0.77 12.63
CA LEU A 14 -7.38 -0.92 12.20
C LEU A 14 -7.22 -2.29 11.55
N ILE A 15 -6.86 -2.28 10.26
CA ILE A 15 -6.68 -3.52 9.49
C ILE A 15 -5.41 -4.25 9.93
N GLU A 16 -5.56 -5.55 10.15
CA GLU A 16 -4.54 -6.50 10.53
C GLU A 16 -4.32 -7.58 9.45
N PRO A 17 -3.16 -8.26 9.45
CA PRO A 17 -2.92 -9.38 8.55
C PRO A 17 -3.98 -10.49 8.70
N GLY A 18 -4.58 -10.90 7.58
CA GLY A 18 -5.61 -11.92 7.52
C GLY A 18 -7.05 -11.40 7.53
N ASP A 19 -7.26 -10.10 7.72
CA ASP A 19 -8.60 -9.50 7.69
C ASP A 19 -9.27 -9.65 6.32
N ASP A 20 -10.55 -10.04 6.32
CA ASP A 20 -11.41 -9.98 5.13
C ASP A 20 -11.95 -8.56 4.95
N LEU A 21 -11.23 -7.77 4.15
CA LEU A 21 -11.60 -6.39 3.84
C LEU A 21 -12.98 -6.26 3.20
N GLY A 22 -13.38 -7.22 2.36
CA GLY A 22 -14.67 -7.15 1.66
C GLY A 22 -15.83 -7.23 2.66
N SER A 23 -15.77 -8.23 3.54
CA SER A 23 -16.76 -8.42 4.61
C SER A 23 -16.80 -7.21 5.55
N LEU A 24 -15.64 -6.73 6.01
CA LEU A 24 -15.55 -5.56 6.89
C LEU A 24 -16.18 -4.30 6.27
N ILE A 25 -15.93 -4.03 4.98
CA ILE A 25 -16.49 -2.88 4.29
C ILE A 25 -18.01 -2.99 4.19
N VAL A 26 -18.53 -4.15 3.78
CA VAL A 26 -19.98 -4.37 3.63
C VAL A 26 -20.71 -4.26 4.97
N GLU A 27 -20.13 -4.83 6.04
CA GLU A 27 -20.68 -4.74 7.39
C GLU A 27 -20.78 -3.29 7.89
N GLN A 28 -19.72 -2.49 7.70
CA GLN A 28 -19.73 -1.09 8.15
C GLN A 28 -20.68 -0.21 7.32
N LEU A 29 -20.81 -0.46 6.02
CA LEU A 29 -21.80 0.21 5.19
C LEU A 29 -23.23 -0.14 5.63
N ALA A 30 -23.50 -1.42 5.87
CA ALA A 30 -24.80 -1.87 6.35
C ALA A 30 -25.14 -1.27 7.71
N ALA A 31 -24.19 -1.22 8.65
CA ALA A 31 -24.36 -0.58 9.95
C ALA A 31 -24.62 0.93 9.86
N ALA A 32 -24.11 1.58 8.81
CA ALA A 32 -24.37 2.99 8.50
C ALA A 32 -25.70 3.22 7.74
N GLY A 33 -26.49 2.17 7.51
CA GLY A 33 -27.74 2.25 6.75
C GLY A 33 -27.54 2.39 5.24
N GLN A 34 -26.34 2.10 4.73
CA GLN A 34 -26.00 2.19 3.32
C GLN A 34 -26.02 0.81 2.65
N ALA A 35 -26.97 0.60 1.75
CA ALA A 35 -27.10 -0.66 1.00
C ALA A 35 -26.31 -0.60 -0.31
N VAL A 36 -25.40 -1.54 -0.50
CA VAL A 36 -24.65 -1.73 -1.76
C VAL A 36 -25.61 -2.12 -2.89
N GLN A 37 -25.51 -1.43 -4.03
CA GLN A 37 -26.34 -1.65 -5.21
C GLN A 37 -25.54 -2.22 -6.38
N PRO A 38 -26.19 -2.95 -7.31
CA PRO A 38 -25.56 -3.35 -8.56
C PRO A 38 -25.04 -2.14 -9.34
N GLY A 39 -23.75 -2.17 -9.68
CA GLY A 39 -23.07 -1.08 -10.39
C GLY A 39 -22.32 -0.10 -9.50
N ASP A 40 -22.40 -0.25 -8.17
CA ASP A 40 -21.56 0.53 -7.25
C ASP A 40 -20.07 0.21 -7.45
N ILE A 41 -19.23 1.23 -7.25
CA ILE A 41 -17.78 1.14 -7.37
C ILE A 41 -17.15 1.32 -5.98
N PHE A 42 -16.33 0.34 -5.58
CA PHE A 42 -15.52 0.44 -4.37
C PHE A 42 -14.14 0.98 -4.70
N VAL A 43 -13.76 2.08 -4.05
CA VAL A 43 -12.41 2.66 -4.14
C VAL A 43 -11.70 2.40 -2.83
N ILE A 44 -10.68 1.54 -2.87
CA ILE A 44 -9.94 1.09 -1.69
C ILE A 44 -8.50 1.56 -1.82
N ALA A 45 -7.99 2.23 -0.79
CA ALA A 45 -6.59 2.60 -0.73
C ALA A 45 -5.71 1.35 -0.61
N GLN A 46 -4.67 1.25 -1.42
CA GLN A 46 -3.76 0.08 -1.44
C GLN A 46 -3.21 -0.28 -0.04
N LYS A 47 -2.97 0.71 0.83
CA LYS A 47 -2.38 0.47 2.16
C LYS A 47 -3.18 -0.53 3.02
N VAL A 48 -4.52 -0.47 3.00
CA VAL A 48 -5.33 -1.41 3.79
C VAL A 48 -5.29 -2.80 3.17
N VAL A 49 -5.25 -2.90 1.85
CA VAL A 49 -5.04 -4.16 1.12
C VAL A 49 -3.70 -4.79 1.51
N SER A 50 -2.61 -4.02 1.46
CA SER A 50 -1.28 -4.50 1.86
C SER A 50 -1.21 -4.95 3.32
N LYS A 51 -1.98 -4.34 4.23
CA LYS A 51 -2.05 -4.79 5.64
C LYS A 51 -2.76 -6.13 5.77
N ALA A 52 -3.94 -6.26 5.16
CA ALA A 52 -4.71 -7.51 5.16
C ALA A 52 -3.93 -8.67 4.53
N GLU A 53 -3.16 -8.40 3.47
CA GLU A 53 -2.29 -9.37 2.81
C GLU A 53 -0.98 -9.67 3.58
N GLY A 54 -0.77 -9.07 4.75
CA GLY A 54 0.42 -9.33 5.57
C GLY A 54 1.73 -8.79 4.99
N ARG A 55 1.69 -7.74 4.16
CA ARG A 55 2.87 -7.15 3.48
C ARG A 55 3.68 -6.19 4.36
N LEU A 56 3.51 -6.25 5.69
CA LEU A 56 4.26 -5.43 6.64
C LEU A 56 5.68 -5.98 6.81
N VAL A 57 6.68 -5.10 6.74
CA VAL A 57 8.09 -5.46 6.98
C VAL A 57 8.61 -4.68 8.18
N ARG A 58 9.17 -5.40 9.15
CA ARG A 58 9.91 -4.78 10.26
C ARG A 58 11.32 -4.45 9.79
N LEU A 59 11.64 -3.16 9.65
CA LEU A 59 12.96 -2.72 9.18
C LEU A 59 14.12 -3.25 10.03
N ALA A 60 13.91 -3.50 11.32
CA ALA A 60 14.93 -4.07 12.20
C ALA A 60 15.37 -5.48 11.78
N ASP A 61 14.55 -6.21 11.02
CA ASP A 61 14.83 -7.57 10.58
C ASP A 61 15.44 -7.62 9.15
N VAL A 62 15.64 -6.45 8.52
CA VAL A 62 16.16 -6.34 7.15
C VAL A 62 17.68 -6.18 7.16
N THR A 63 18.37 -7.02 6.38
CA THR A 63 19.82 -6.93 6.16
C THR A 63 20.10 -6.30 4.79
N PRO A 64 20.65 -5.07 4.72
CA PRO A 64 20.95 -4.41 3.44
C PRO A 64 22.17 -5.02 2.74
N ASP A 65 22.06 -5.29 1.45
CA ASP A 65 23.17 -5.66 0.58
C ASP A 65 24.06 -4.46 0.18
N ALA A 66 25.15 -4.71 -0.55
CA ALA A 66 26.06 -3.65 -0.97
C ALA A 66 25.36 -2.59 -1.87
N ARG A 67 24.46 -3.04 -2.75
CA ARG A 67 23.75 -2.18 -3.70
C ARG A 67 22.81 -1.20 -2.99
N SER A 68 22.03 -1.69 -2.04
CA SER A 68 21.12 -0.89 -1.22
C SER A 68 21.88 0.11 -0.33
N GLN A 69 23.06 -0.26 0.18
CA GLN A 69 23.93 0.66 0.91
C GLN A 69 24.45 1.81 0.04
N GLU A 70 24.93 1.52 -1.17
CA GLU A 70 25.39 2.54 -2.11
C GLU A 70 24.26 3.51 -2.49
N ILE A 71 23.08 2.98 -2.81
CA ILE A 71 21.92 3.80 -3.18
C ILE A 71 21.45 4.65 -2.00
N ALA A 72 21.43 4.10 -0.80
CA ALA A 72 21.03 4.80 0.42
C ALA A 72 21.86 6.06 0.67
N GLN A 73 23.16 6.03 0.38
CA GLN A 73 24.04 7.20 0.46
C GLN A 73 23.63 8.28 -0.57
N ILE A 74 23.28 7.89 -1.80
CA ILE A 74 22.84 8.81 -2.86
C ILE A 74 21.51 9.46 -2.50
N VAL A 75 20.56 8.68 -2.00
CA VAL A 75 19.18 9.13 -1.74
C VAL A 75 18.95 9.66 -0.33
N ASP A 76 19.96 9.62 0.55
CA ASP A 76 19.89 10.09 1.95
C ASP A 76 18.74 9.41 2.71
N LYS A 77 18.74 8.07 2.69
CA LYS A 77 17.74 7.21 3.36
C LYS A 77 18.39 6.06 4.12
N ASP A 78 17.61 5.41 4.99
CA ASP A 78 18.03 4.19 5.67
C ASP A 78 18.26 3.06 4.64
N PRO A 79 19.43 2.39 4.65
CA PRO A 79 19.72 1.30 3.71
C PRO A 79 18.76 0.11 3.84
N ARG A 80 18.16 -0.11 5.02
CA ARG A 80 17.14 -1.16 5.23
C ARG A 80 15.85 -0.82 4.51
N HIS A 81 15.47 0.45 4.50
CA HIS A 81 14.32 0.91 3.72
C HIS A 81 14.61 0.80 2.21
N VAL A 82 15.80 1.19 1.77
CA VAL A 82 16.20 1.03 0.37
C VAL A 82 16.17 -0.45 -0.05
N GLN A 83 16.70 -1.36 0.78
CA GLN A 83 16.63 -2.80 0.52
C GLN A 83 15.18 -3.27 0.29
N VAL A 84 14.24 -2.90 1.17
CA VAL A 84 12.82 -3.27 1.01
C VAL A 84 12.22 -2.73 -0.29
N VAL A 85 12.57 -1.51 -0.70
CA VAL A 85 12.13 -0.95 -1.99
C VAL A 85 12.69 -1.80 -3.13
N LEU A 86 13.99 -2.10 -3.13
CA LEU A 86 14.63 -2.88 -4.19
C LEU A 86 14.12 -4.32 -4.26
N ASP A 87 13.80 -4.93 -3.12
CA ASP A 87 13.25 -6.28 -3.05
C ASP A 87 11.88 -6.41 -3.76
N ASP A 88 11.14 -5.31 -3.88
CA ASP A 88 9.85 -5.25 -4.57
C ASP A 88 9.91 -4.47 -5.90
N SER A 89 11.11 -4.24 -6.45
CA SER A 89 11.34 -3.49 -7.69
C SER A 89 11.94 -4.35 -8.81
N ASN A 90 11.67 -3.98 -10.06
CA ASN A 90 12.33 -4.49 -11.25
C ASN A 90 13.58 -3.65 -11.60
N GLU A 91 13.41 -2.33 -11.67
CA GLU A 91 14.45 -1.41 -12.12
C GLU A 91 14.44 -0.09 -11.33
N ILE A 92 15.61 0.54 -11.21
CA ILE A 92 15.75 1.90 -10.68
C ILE A 92 15.74 2.87 -11.86
N LEU A 93 14.75 3.75 -11.90
CA LEU A 93 14.58 4.71 -12.99
C LEU A 93 15.27 6.04 -12.69
N ARG A 94 15.31 6.46 -11.41
CA ARG A 94 15.96 7.72 -11.00
C ARG A 94 16.37 7.73 -9.54
N THR A 95 17.55 8.27 -9.28
CA THR A 95 18.02 8.57 -7.93
C THR A 95 18.47 10.03 -7.83
N ARG A 96 18.20 10.65 -6.68
CA ARG A 96 18.82 11.89 -6.20
C ARG A 96 18.62 11.98 -4.69
N ARG A 97 19.30 12.89 -4.03
CA ARG A 97 19.07 13.15 -2.60
C ARG A 97 17.58 13.32 -2.30
N GLY A 98 17.06 12.50 -1.38
CA GLY A 98 15.65 12.45 -0.98
C GLY A 98 14.71 11.64 -1.86
N LEU A 99 15.11 11.20 -3.06
CA LEU A 99 14.23 10.56 -4.07
C LEU A 99 14.84 9.27 -4.63
N LEU A 100 14.05 8.21 -4.61
CA LEU A 100 14.28 6.94 -5.31
C LEU A 100 13.02 6.64 -6.12
N VAL A 101 13.13 6.59 -7.44
CA VAL A 101 12.05 6.19 -8.36
C VAL A 101 12.42 4.85 -8.96
N VAL A 102 11.50 3.89 -8.87
CA VAL A 102 11.66 2.52 -9.31
C VAL A 102 10.43 2.07 -10.09
N GLU A 103 10.60 1.08 -10.95
CA GLU A 103 9.47 0.28 -11.42
C GLU A 103 9.23 -0.83 -10.39
N GLN A 104 8.06 -0.84 -9.73
CA GLN A 104 7.64 -1.92 -8.83
C GLN A 104 7.39 -3.20 -9.64
N LYS A 105 7.53 -4.38 -9.03
CA LYS A 105 7.31 -5.70 -9.69
C LYS A 105 5.98 -5.86 -10.45
N SER A 106 4.96 -5.09 -10.10
CA SER A 106 3.67 -5.04 -10.80
C SER A 106 3.62 -4.09 -12.02
N GLY A 107 4.74 -3.44 -12.37
CA GLY A 107 4.85 -2.52 -13.51
C GLY A 107 4.46 -1.06 -13.22
N TRP A 108 4.31 -0.68 -11.94
CA TRP A 108 3.98 0.70 -11.54
C TRP A 108 5.26 1.52 -11.30
N VAL A 109 5.22 2.81 -11.62
CA VAL A 109 6.32 3.78 -11.45
C VAL A 109 5.90 4.94 -10.55
#